data_AF-Q5BXC7-F1
#
_entry.id   AF-Q5BXC7-F1
#
_cell.length_a   1.000
_cell.length_b   1.000
_cell.length_c   1.000
_cell.angle_alpha   90.00
_cell.angle_beta   90.00
_cell.angle_gamma   90.00
#
_symmetry.space_group_name_H-M   'P 1'
#
loop_
_entity.id
_entity.type
_entity.pdbx_description
1 polymer ?
#
loop_
_entity_poly.entity_id
_entity_poly.type
_entity_poly.pdbx_seq_one_letter_code
_entity_poly.pdbx_strand_id
1 'polypeptide(L)'
;MVGILICIGTFCKEQCVTVFGIFIACELYTIYQKFLSNGHEFSPGGFKKRNYQKPRTFKHIVSSVCRRVQFKLSLSSCFSYAPVYRILILLVFFICIMIKRIQIMGGQLPHFTEFDNPASHAPPLIRRLTHLYLVPVNLGLLIFPSNLCADWTLRSLELIHGWTDPRNILTLMAISFILSLVLTTLSWKAPFRQSRTVCMALSLLVFPFIPASNLFFP
;
A
#
# COMPACT_ATOMS: atom_id res chain seq x y z
N MET A 1 12.43 -17.86 -14.04
CA MET A 1 11.95 -16.99 -15.14
C MET A 1 11.37 -15.67 -14.63
N VAL A 2 10.33 -15.70 -13.77
CA VAL A 2 9.71 -14.47 -13.20
C VAL A 2 10.70 -13.60 -12.42
N GLY A 3 11.59 -14.17 -11.60
CA GLY A 3 12.59 -13.39 -10.85
C GLY A 3 13.60 -12.63 -11.73
N ILE A 4 13.96 -13.18 -12.90
CA ILE A 4 14.88 -12.54 -13.85
C ILE A 4 14.17 -11.39 -14.58
N LEU A 5 12.94 -11.61 -15.03
CA LEU A 5 12.11 -10.55 -15.65
C LEU A 5 11.85 -9.39 -14.68
N ILE A 6 11.65 -9.71 -13.40
CA ILE A 6 11.45 -8.70 -12.38
C ILE A 6 12.77 -7.94 -12.09
N CYS A 7 13.93 -8.61 -12.04
CA CYS A 7 15.23 -7.93 -11.94
C CYS A 7 15.51 -7.04 -13.17
N ILE A 8 15.16 -7.49 -14.38
CA ILE A 8 15.30 -6.67 -15.60
C ILE A 8 14.34 -5.45 -15.53
N GLY A 9 13.11 -5.65 -15.04
CA GLY A 9 12.15 -4.57 -14.79
C GLY A 9 12.65 -3.54 -13.76
N THR A 10 13.51 -3.92 -12.81
CA THR A 10 14.13 -2.95 -11.88
C THR A 10 15.11 -1.99 -12.54
N PHE A 11 15.56 -2.25 -13.76
CA PHE A 11 16.35 -1.28 -14.52
C PHE A 11 15.49 -0.26 -15.28
N CYS A 12 14.16 -0.44 -15.33
CA CYS A 12 13.26 0.58 -15.86
C CYS A 12 13.05 1.69 -14.82
N LYS A 13 13.16 2.96 -15.26
CA LYS A 13 13.29 4.18 -14.45
C LYS A 13 12.31 4.31 -13.28
N GLU A 14 11.09 3.80 -13.45
CA GLU A 14 9.98 3.88 -12.47
C GLU A 14 9.57 2.52 -11.86
N GLN A 15 10.00 1.40 -12.44
CA GLN A 15 9.48 0.08 -12.04
C GLN A 15 10.27 -0.59 -10.91
N CYS A 16 11.50 -0.12 -10.63
CA CYS A 16 12.33 -0.68 -9.55
C CYS A 16 11.68 -0.60 -8.17
N VAL A 17 11.18 0.59 -7.81
CA VAL A 17 10.61 0.85 -6.48
C VAL A 17 9.35 0.01 -6.30
N THR A 18 8.52 -0.06 -7.33
CA THR A 18 7.31 -0.87 -7.40
C THR A 18 7.59 -2.35 -7.17
N VAL A 19 8.53 -2.90 -7.95
CA VAL A 19 8.93 -4.31 -7.85
C VAL A 19 9.39 -4.66 -6.44
N PHE A 20 10.29 -3.86 -5.89
CA PHE A 20 10.83 -4.08 -4.57
C PHE A 20 9.74 -4.01 -3.49
N GLY A 21 8.86 -3.02 -3.58
CA GLY A 21 7.71 -2.88 -2.68
C GLY A 21 6.80 -4.11 -2.70
N ILE A 22 6.45 -4.60 -3.90
CA ILE A 22 5.61 -5.80 -4.05
C ILE A 22 6.25 -7.03 -3.41
N PHE A 23 7.55 -7.24 -3.61
CA PHE A 23 8.25 -8.37 -3.00
C PHE A 23 8.28 -8.26 -1.48
N ILE A 24 8.57 -7.08 -0.93
CA ILE A 24 8.51 -6.87 0.52
C ILE A 24 7.11 -7.15 1.05
N ALA A 25 6.06 -6.61 0.41
CA ALA A 25 4.68 -6.84 0.84
C ALA A 25 4.32 -8.34 0.80
N CYS A 26 4.76 -9.06 -0.23
CA CYS A 26 4.55 -10.51 -0.34
C CYS A 26 5.25 -11.31 0.77
N GLU A 27 6.51 -10.97 1.09
CA GLU A 27 7.27 -11.65 2.15
C GLU A 27 6.71 -11.30 3.53
N LEU A 28 6.37 -10.03 3.78
CA LEU A 28 5.69 -9.60 5.01
C LEU A 28 4.34 -10.27 5.19
N TYR A 29 3.53 -10.38 4.12
CA TYR A 29 2.27 -11.10 4.18
C TYR A 29 2.46 -12.59 4.46
N THR A 30 3.52 -13.21 3.94
CA THR A 30 3.86 -14.61 4.24
C THR A 30 4.25 -14.79 5.70
N ILE A 31 5.05 -13.88 6.27
CA ILE A 31 5.38 -13.87 7.70
C ILE A 31 4.12 -13.68 8.54
N TYR A 32 3.27 -12.73 8.16
CA TYR A 32 1.98 -12.49 8.83
C TYR A 32 1.13 -13.76 8.85
N GLN A 33 0.93 -14.41 7.70
CA GLN A 33 0.13 -15.64 7.62
C GLN A 33 0.71 -16.82 8.42
N LYS A 34 2.05 -16.96 8.47
CA LYS A 34 2.69 -17.96 9.35
C LYS A 34 2.51 -17.65 10.82
N PHE A 35 2.60 -16.37 11.19
CA PHE A 35 2.34 -15.93 12.56
C PHE A 35 0.88 -16.23 12.96
N LEU A 36 -0.05 -16.01 12.02
CA LEU A 36 -1.42 -16.42 12.16
C LEU A 36 -1.53 -17.95 12.36
N SER A 37 -1.05 -18.79 11.43
CA SER A 37 -1.16 -20.25 11.57
C SER A 37 -0.59 -20.81 12.88
N ASN A 38 0.57 -20.33 13.32
CA ASN A 38 1.23 -20.78 14.55
C ASN A 38 0.46 -20.36 15.83
N GLY A 39 -0.36 -19.30 15.75
CA GLY A 39 -1.25 -18.90 16.84
C GLY A 39 -2.43 -19.85 17.06
N HIS A 40 -2.74 -20.71 16.09
CA HIS A 40 -3.88 -21.63 16.13
C HIS A 40 -3.51 -23.05 16.60
N GLU A 41 -2.23 -23.45 16.54
CA GLU A 41 -1.76 -24.76 17.03
C GLU A 41 -1.67 -24.87 18.57
N PHE A 42 -1.81 -23.76 19.31
CA PHE A 42 -1.67 -23.74 20.77
C PHE A 42 -2.99 -23.67 21.55
N SER A 43 -4.03 -24.41 21.12
CA SER A 43 -5.25 -24.61 21.92
C SER A 43 -5.54 -26.11 22.08
N PRO A 44 -4.84 -26.82 22.99
CA PRO A 44 -5.20 -28.18 23.32
C PRO A 44 -6.43 -28.17 24.24
N GLY A 45 -7.54 -28.72 23.75
CA GLY A 45 -8.68 -29.11 24.58
C GLY A 45 -9.79 -28.08 24.74
N GLY A 46 -10.99 -28.41 24.25
CA GLY A 46 -12.22 -27.72 24.65
C GLY A 46 -13.32 -27.68 23.60
N PHE A 47 -13.81 -28.84 23.16
CA PHE A 47 -15.12 -28.92 22.52
C PHE A 47 -16.19 -28.51 23.56
N LYS A 48 -16.64 -27.25 23.59
CA LYS A 48 -17.83 -26.84 24.34
C LYS A 48 -18.75 -25.95 23.49
N LYS A 49 -20.03 -26.32 23.60
CA LYS A 49 -21.20 -25.99 22.76
C LYS A 49 -21.32 -24.53 22.32
N ARG A 50 -21.81 -24.37 21.08
CA ARG A 50 -22.38 -23.14 20.50
C ARG A 50 -23.31 -22.45 21.48
N ASN A 51 -23.00 -21.22 21.86
CA ASN A 51 -23.96 -20.26 22.40
C ASN A 51 -23.89 -18.97 21.56
N TYR A 52 -25.06 -18.42 21.25
CA TYR A 52 -25.28 -17.23 20.43
C TYR A 52 -24.34 -16.08 20.81
N GLN A 53 -23.54 -15.59 19.86
CA GLN A 53 -22.53 -14.56 20.10
C GLN A 53 -23.00 -13.23 19.52
N LYS A 54 -23.31 -12.29 20.42
CA LYS A 54 -23.68 -10.88 20.15
C LYS A 54 -22.71 -10.26 19.12
N PRO A 55 -23.17 -9.42 18.17
CA PRO A 55 -22.31 -8.87 17.12
C PRO A 55 -21.15 -8.10 17.74
N ARG A 56 -19.93 -8.55 17.43
CA ARG A 56 -18.69 -7.93 17.92
C ARG A 56 -18.52 -6.57 17.25
N THR A 57 -18.59 -5.51 18.05
CA THR A 57 -18.35 -4.13 17.62
C THR A 57 -16.91 -3.92 17.14
N PHE A 58 -16.74 -3.08 16.10
CA PHE A 58 -15.46 -2.74 15.46
C PHE A 58 -14.33 -2.42 16.45
N LYS A 59 -14.64 -1.73 17.56
CA LYS A 59 -13.70 -1.39 18.64
C LYS A 59 -13.08 -2.63 19.33
N HIS A 60 -13.83 -3.72 19.48
CA HIS A 60 -13.30 -4.96 20.06
C HIS A 60 -12.38 -5.70 19.11
N ILE A 61 -12.59 -5.58 17.79
CA ILE A 61 -11.72 -6.19 16.77
C ILE A 61 -10.38 -5.45 16.75
N VAL A 62 -10.40 -4.11 16.66
CA VAL A 62 -9.18 -3.29 16.64
C VAL A 62 -8.34 -3.49 17.91
N SER A 63 -8.98 -3.48 19.10
CA SER A 63 -8.27 -3.60 20.37
C SER A 63 -7.75 -5.00 20.68
N SER A 64 -8.31 -6.05 20.08
CA SER A 64 -7.82 -7.42 20.22
C SER A 64 -6.72 -7.75 19.20
N VAL A 65 -6.76 -7.14 18.01
CA VAL A 65 -5.65 -7.17 17.04
C VAL A 65 -4.44 -6.43 17.60
N CYS A 66 -4.62 -5.21 18.12
CA CYS A 66 -3.53 -4.39 18.65
C CYS A 66 -2.81 -5.05 19.85
N ARG A 67 -3.57 -5.65 20.79
CA ARG A 67 -2.98 -6.36 21.94
C ARG A 67 -2.24 -7.64 21.58
N ARG A 68 -2.68 -8.39 20.56
CA ARG A 68 -1.99 -9.61 20.11
C ARG A 68 -0.75 -9.34 19.27
N VAL A 69 -0.72 -8.22 18.55
CA VAL A 69 0.47 -7.73 17.83
C VAL A 69 1.55 -7.29 18.82
N GLN A 70 1.18 -6.67 19.95
CA GLN A 70 2.15 -6.24 20.97
C GLN A 70 2.74 -7.39 21.82
N PHE A 71 1.95 -8.41 22.19
CA PHE A 71 2.35 -9.35 23.25
C PHE A 71 3.25 -10.52 22.81
N LYS A 72 3.55 -10.67 21.51
CA LYS A 72 4.41 -11.75 20.99
C LYS A 72 5.59 -11.26 20.14
N LEU A 73 5.96 -9.98 20.26
CA LEU A 73 7.20 -9.44 19.71
C LEU A 73 8.42 -9.87 20.55
N SER A 74 8.52 -11.17 20.88
CA SER A 74 9.78 -11.73 21.38
C SER A 74 10.72 -11.85 20.20
N LEU A 75 11.66 -10.90 20.14
CA LEU A 75 12.66 -10.68 19.10
C LEU A 75 13.48 -11.94 18.76
N SER A 76 13.49 -12.95 19.65
CA SER A 76 14.30 -14.16 19.56
C SER A 76 13.77 -15.22 18.57
N SER A 77 12.46 -15.32 18.31
CA SER A 77 11.92 -16.33 17.39
C SER A 77 11.87 -15.87 15.92
N CYS A 78 12.11 -14.59 15.64
CA CYS A 78 11.98 -14.02 14.29
C CYS A 78 13.18 -14.38 13.37
N PHE A 79 14.35 -14.68 13.95
CA PHE A 79 15.60 -14.93 13.20
C PHE A 79 15.70 -16.31 12.53
N SER A 80 14.76 -17.23 12.78
CA SER A 80 14.78 -18.58 12.22
C SER A 80 13.81 -18.78 11.04
N TYR A 81 13.52 -17.72 10.27
CA TYR A 81 12.64 -17.80 9.11
C TYR A 81 13.33 -17.26 7.85
N ALA A 82 13.52 -18.15 6.86
CA ALA A 82 13.95 -17.85 5.49
C ALA A 82 13.41 -16.53 4.87
N PRO A 83 12.14 -16.10 5.07
CA PRO A 83 11.66 -14.80 4.58
C PRO A 83 12.39 -13.58 5.15
N VAL A 84 12.88 -13.63 6.40
CA VAL A 84 13.60 -12.49 7.01
C VAL A 84 14.93 -12.25 6.30
N TYR A 85 15.69 -13.32 6.03
CA TYR A 85 16.92 -13.24 5.23
C TYR A 85 16.66 -12.71 3.82
N ARG A 86 15.55 -13.12 3.19
CA ARG A 86 15.16 -12.60 1.87
C ARG A 86 14.84 -11.10 1.92
N ILE A 87 14.09 -10.64 2.92
CA ILE A 87 13.82 -9.22 3.13
C ILE A 87 15.12 -8.44 3.31
N LEU A 88 16.07 -8.95 4.11
CA LEU A 88 17.37 -8.31 4.30
C LEU A 88 18.13 -8.19 2.98
N ILE A 89 18.23 -9.29 2.20
CA ILE A 89 18.91 -9.29 0.90
C ILE A 89 18.25 -8.31 -0.06
N LEU A 90 16.91 -8.33 -0.14
CA LEU A 90 16.16 -7.40 -0.98
C LEU A 90 16.44 -5.95 -0.55
N LEU A 91 16.45 -5.66 0.76
CA LEU A 91 16.68 -4.32 1.30
C LEU A 91 18.08 -3.80 0.94
N VAL A 92 19.11 -4.63 1.13
CA VAL A 92 20.49 -4.29 0.74
C VAL A 92 20.55 -3.98 -0.75
N PHE A 93 19.98 -4.84 -1.60
CA PHE A 93 19.95 -4.64 -3.05
C PHE A 93 19.22 -3.37 -3.46
N PHE A 94 18.06 -3.08 -2.84
CA PHE A 94 17.30 -1.85 -3.07
C PHE A 94 18.09 -0.60 -2.69
N ILE A 95 18.75 -0.60 -1.53
CA ILE A 95 19.60 0.52 -1.10
C ILE A 95 20.73 0.74 -2.13
N CYS A 96 21.41 -0.33 -2.56
CA CYS A 96 22.47 -0.23 -3.57
C CYS A 96 21.96 0.36 -4.90
N ILE A 97 20.81 -0.10 -5.41
CA ILE A 97 20.22 0.45 -6.64
C ILE A 97 19.80 1.90 -6.44
N MET A 98 19.16 2.25 -5.32
CA MET A 98 18.73 3.62 -5.06
C MET A 98 19.91 4.59 -4.96
N ILE A 99 21.02 4.18 -4.33
CA ILE A 99 22.26 4.97 -4.31
C ILE A 99 22.76 5.20 -5.74
N LYS A 100 22.85 4.14 -6.56
CA LYS A 100 23.27 4.26 -7.96
C LYS A 100 22.33 5.15 -8.76
N ARG A 101 21.02 5.05 -8.54
CA ARG A 101 20.00 5.88 -9.19
C ARG A 101 20.20 7.36 -8.86
N ILE A 102 20.37 7.70 -7.58
CA ILE A 102 20.61 9.09 -7.14
C ILE A 102 21.90 9.63 -7.75
N GLN A 103 22.97 8.82 -7.78
CA GLN A 103 24.23 9.18 -8.42
C GLN A 103 24.07 9.49 -9.91
N ILE A 104 23.33 8.65 -10.65
CA ILE A 104 23.07 8.85 -12.09
C ILE A 104 22.18 10.07 -12.34
N MET A 105 21.17 10.31 -11.49
CA MET A 105 20.24 11.44 -11.61
C MET A 105 20.84 12.78 -11.14
N GLY A 106 22.11 12.81 -10.71
CA GLY A 106 22.78 14.02 -10.25
C GLY A 106 22.22 14.60 -8.94
N GLY A 107 21.40 13.83 -8.21
CA GLY A 107 20.83 14.22 -6.92
C GLY A 107 19.86 15.42 -6.95
N GLN A 108 19.51 15.95 -8.12
CA GLN A 108 18.59 17.07 -8.24
C GLN A 108 17.15 16.58 -8.38
N LEU A 109 16.25 17.17 -7.59
CA LEU A 109 14.82 16.94 -7.79
C LEU A 109 14.34 17.75 -9.00
N PRO A 110 13.44 17.20 -9.83
CA PRO A 110 12.78 17.98 -10.86
C PRO A 110 12.01 19.13 -10.21
N HIS A 111 12.21 20.34 -10.71
CA HIS A 111 11.44 21.50 -10.33
C HIS A 111 10.17 21.55 -11.17
N PHE A 112 9.02 21.34 -10.53
CA PHE A 112 7.72 21.44 -11.19
C PHE A 112 7.17 22.85 -11.03
N THR A 113 6.68 23.43 -12.12
CA THR A 113 6.01 24.74 -12.10
C THR A 113 4.52 24.60 -11.80
N GLU A 114 3.82 25.72 -11.54
CA GLU A 114 2.34 25.71 -11.40
C GLU A 114 1.65 25.18 -12.66
N PHE A 115 2.25 25.39 -13.83
CA PHE A 115 1.73 24.89 -15.10
C PHE A 115 1.82 23.35 -15.20
N ASP A 116 2.90 22.77 -14.66
CA ASP A 116 3.09 21.32 -14.63
C ASP A 116 2.22 20.66 -13.56
N ASN A 117 2.04 21.31 -12.42
CA ASN A 117 1.34 20.75 -11.28
C ASN A 117 0.63 21.83 -10.47
N PRO A 118 -0.57 22.24 -10.93
CA PRO A 118 -1.32 23.32 -10.28
C PRO A 118 -1.77 22.94 -8.87
N ALA A 119 -2.06 21.66 -8.62
CA ALA A 119 -2.50 21.16 -7.33
C ALA A 119 -1.42 21.33 -6.24
N SER A 120 -0.15 21.08 -6.55
CA SER A 120 0.93 21.18 -5.57
C SER A 120 1.29 22.61 -5.19
N HIS A 121 0.95 23.58 -6.04
CA HIS A 121 1.11 25.02 -5.79
C HIS A 121 -0.10 25.68 -5.12
N ALA A 122 -1.22 24.95 -4.96
CA ALA A 122 -2.41 25.46 -4.32
C ALA A 122 -2.26 25.56 -2.78
N PRO A 123 -3.11 26.35 -2.09
CA PRO A 123 -3.14 26.41 -0.63
C PRO A 123 -3.29 25.02 0.02
N PRO A 124 -2.77 24.79 1.24
CA PRO A 124 -2.61 23.46 1.83
C PRO A 124 -3.88 22.59 1.82
N LEU A 125 -5.03 23.18 2.12
CA LEU A 125 -6.32 22.48 2.12
C LEU A 125 -6.72 22.03 0.70
N ILE A 126 -6.69 22.96 -0.26
CA ILE A 126 -7.05 22.71 -1.66
C ILE A 126 -6.12 21.66 -2.26
N ARG A 127 -4.82 21.79 -2.00
CA ARG A 127 -3.79 20.83 -2.39
C ARG A 127 -4.09 19.43 -1.87
N ARG A 128 -4.38 19.29 -0.57
CA ARG A 128 -4.65 17.98 0.05
C ARG A 128 -5.93 17.35 -0.48
N LEU A 129 -7.01 18.12 -0.62
CA LEU A 129 -8.28 17.63 -1.16
C LEU A 129 -8.14 17.21 -2.62
N THR A 130 -7.48 18.02 -3.45
CA THR A 130 -7.22 17.71 -4.86
C THR A 130 -6.35 16.46 -5.00
N HIS A 131 -5.27 16.32 -4.22
CA HIS A 131 -4.45 15.10 -4.22
C HIS A 131 -5.23 13.86 -3.79
N LEU A 132 -6.18 13.98 -2.85
CA LEU A 132 -7.03 12.84 -2.46
C LEU A 132 -8.03 12.49 -3.57
N TYR A 133 -8.53 13.49 -4.31
CA TYR A 133 -9.43 13.29 -5.44
C TYR A 133 -8.75 12.66 -6.67
N LEU A 134 -7.43 12.73 -6.79
CA LEU A 134 -6.71 11.93 -7.79
C LEU A 134 -6.92 10.43 -7.59
N VAL A 135 -7.18 9.96 -6.37
CA VAL A 135 -7.41 8.52 -6.09
C VAL A 135 -8.62 7.99 -6.84
N PRO A 136 -9.85 8.55 -6.70
CA PRO A 136 -10.99 8.08 -7.48
C PRO A 136 -10.85 8.33 -8.99
N VAL A 137 -10.18 9.41 -9.43
CA VAL A 137 -9.93 9.65 -10.87
C VAL A 137 -9.09 8.51 -11.44
N ASN A 138 -7.98 8.15 -10.79
CA ASN A 138 -7.10 7.06 -11.21
C ASN A 138 -7.79 5.69 -11.12
N LEU A 139 -8.64 5.45 -10.11
CA LEU A 139 -9.46 4.25 -10.06
C LEU A 139 -10.47 4.21 -11.22
N GLY A 140 -11.03 5.35 -11.60
CA GLY A 140 -11.88 5.48 -12.78
C GLY A 140 -11.16 5.08 -14.07
N LEU A 141 -9.92 5.53 -14.25
CA LEU A 141 -9.08 5.17 -15.40
C LEU A 141 -8.79 3.66 -15.50
N LEU A 142 -8.73 2.95 -14.37
CA LEU A 142 -8.59 1.48 -14.36
C LEU A 142 -9.85 0.77 -14.89
N ILE A 143 -11.02 1.37 -14.72
CA ILE A 143 -12.31 0.82 -15.18
C ILE A 143 -12.57 1.26 -16.63
N PHE A 144 -12.28 2.51 -16.94
CA PHE A 144 -12.50 3.12 -18.24
C PHE A 144 -11.31 4.00 -18.65
N PRO A 145 -10.37 3.45 -19.43
CA PRO A 145 -9.16 4.17 -19.84
C PRO A 145 -9.47 5.15 -20.98
N SER A 146 -9.98 6.33 -20.65
CA SER A 146 -10.19 7.44 -21.59
C SER A 146 -9.51 8.71 -21.09
N ASN A 147 -9.24 9.67 -21.99
CA ASN A 147 -8.62 10.96 -21.68
C ASN A 147 -7.24 10.88 -20.98
N LEU A 148 -6.39 9.91 -21.34
CA LEU A 148 -5.04 9.71 -20.76
C LEU A 148 -3.98 10.73 -21.23
N CYS A 149 -4.37 11.85 -21.82
CA CYS A 149 -3.42 12.78 -22.44
C CYS A 149 -2.69 13.65 -21.40
N ALA A 150 -3.37 14.02 -20.31
CA ALA A 150 -2.83 14.86 -19.25
C ALA A 150 -3.42 14.45 -17.89
N ASP A 151 -2.64 13.73 -17.10
CA ASP A 151 -3.09 13.11 -15.85
C ASP A 151 -3.47 14.13 -14.76
N TRP A 152 -2.85 15.32 -14.76
CA TRP A 152 -3.01 16.39 -13.74
C TRP A 152 -2.26 17.70 -14.09
N THR A 153 -1.56 17.73 -15.21
CA THR A 153 -0.82 18.89 -15.74
C THR A 153 -1.77 19.84 -16.48
N LEU A 154 -1.33 21.05 -16.82
CA LEU A 154 -2.05 21.95 -17.73
C LEU A 154 -3.48 22.31 -17.28
N ARG A 155 -3.77 22.20 -15.98
CA ARG A 155 -5.12 22.37 -15.41
C ARG A 155 -6.16 21.42 -16.04
N SER A 156 -5.74 20.21 -16.43
CA SER A 156 -6.65 19.16 -16.92
C SER A 156 -7.68 18.72 -15.87
N LEU A 157 -7.37 18.93 -14.59
CA LEU A 157 -8.27 18.69 -13.47
C LEU A 157 -8.50 19.99 -12.68
N GLU A 158 -9.77 20.30 -12.44
CA GLU A 158 -10.17 21.43 -11.60
C GLU A 158 -9.86 21.16 -10.12
N LEU A 159 -9.29 22.16 -9.44
CA LEU A 159 -8.96 22.09 -8.02
C LEU A 159 -10.23 21.94 -7.16
N ILE A 160 -10.10 21.27 -6.02
CA ILE A 160 -11.17 21.15 -5.03
C ILE A 160 -11.09 22.31 -4.03
N HIS A 161 -12.07 23.22 -4.09
CA HIS A 161 -12.04 24.49 -3.36
C HIS A 161 -12.58 24.44 -1.92
N GLY A 162 -12.78 23.24 -1.35
CA GLY A 162 -13.15 23.09 0.05
C GLY A 162 -13.87 21.78 0.34
N TRP A 163 -14.30 21.61 1.59
CA TRP A 163 -14.95 20.38 2.07
C TRP A 163 -16.33 20.14 1.47
N THR A 164 -17.04 21.21 1.10
CA THR A 164 -18.40 21.16 0.56
C THR A 164 -18.46 20.77 -0.92
N ASP A 165 -17.30 20.60 -1.58
CA ASP A 165 -17.25 20.16 -2.96
C ASP A 165 -17.84 18.74 -3.08
N PRO A 166 -18.84 18.52 -3.94
CA PRO A 166 -19.49 17.21 -4.08
C PRO A 166 -18.52 16.11 -4.53
N ARG A 167 -17.41 16.45 -5.18
CA ARG A 167 -16.36 15.50 -5.60
C ARG A 167 -15.67 14.82 -4.41
N ASN A 168 -15.74 15.41 -3.22
CA ASN A 168 -15.24 14.78 -2.00
C ASN A 168 -16.01 13.49 -1.63
N ILE A 169 -17.27 13.36 -2.08
CA ILE A 169 -18.04 12.11 -1.90
C ILE A 169 -17.36 10.95 -2.64
N LEU A 170 -16.90 11.20 -3.87
CA LEU A 170 -16.22 10.18 -4.67
C LEU A 170 -14.88 9.78 -4.03
N THR A 171 -14.17 10.76 -3.46
CA THR A 171 -12.95 10.53 -2.68
C THR A 171 -13.22 9.63 -1.47
N LEU A 172 -14.28 9.92 -0.70
CA LEU A 172 -14.67 9.11 0.45
C LEU A 172 -15.04 7.68 0.05
N MET A 173 -15.77 7.51 -1.05
CA MET A 173 -16.12 6.19 -1.59
C MET A 173 -14.87 5.40 -1.99
N ALA A 174 -13.94 6.00 -2.73
CA ALA A 174 -12.71 5.36 -3.15
C ALA A 174 -11.84 4.92 -1.97
N ILE A 175 -11.63 5.81 -0.99
CA ILE A 175 -10.84 5.48 0.21
C ILE A 175 -11.53 4.37 1.02
N SER A 176 -12.86 4.42 1.17
CA SER A 176 -13.62 3.39 1.86
C SER A 176 -13.52 2.04 1.16
N PHE A 177 -13.54 2.02 -0.18
CA PHE A 177 -13.35 0.83 -0.99
C PHE A 177 -11.94 0.23 -0.79
N ILE A 178 -10.89 1.04 -0.92
CA ILE A 178 -9.50 0.58 -0.68
C ILE A 178 -9.33 0.06 0.75
N LEU A 179 -9.90 0.76 1.74
CA LEU A 179 -9.86 0.34 3.14
C LEU A 179 -10.55 -1.01 3.34
N SER A 180 -11.69 -1.23 2.68
CA SER A 180 -12.40 -2.51 2.73
C SER A 180 -11.57 -3.67 2.17
N LEU A 181 -10.82 -3.43 1.08
CA LEU A 181 -9.89 -4.41 0.50
C LEU A 181 -8.75 -4.72 1.48
N VAL A 182 -8.16 -3.70 2.09
CA VAL A 182 -7.11 -3.87 3.12
C VAL A 182 -7.64 -4.70 4.29
N LEU A 183 -8.81 -4.36 4.83
CA LEU A 183 -9.43 -5.11 5.93
C LEU A 183 -9.74 -6.56 5.55
N THR A 184 -10.12 -6.80 4.29
CA THR A 184 -10.36 -8.15 3.76
C THR A 184 -9.05 -8.95 3.69
N THR A 185 -7.94 -8.34 3.26
CA THR A 185 -6.63 -9.02 3.24
C THR A 185 -6.10 -9.39 4.62
N LEU A 186 -6.40 -8.57 5.64
CA LEU A 186 -6.02 -8.81 7.03
C LEU A 186 -7.01 -9.74 7.76
N SER A 187 -8.15 -10.05 7.15
CA SER A 187 -9.15 -10.92 7.75
C SER A 187 -8.72 -12.37 7.66
N TRP A 188 -8.62 -13.05 8.80
CA TRP A 188 -8.28 -14.48 8.88
C TRP A 188 -9.25 -15.40 8.12
N LYS A 189 -10.49 -14.95 7.96
CA LYS A 189 -11.55 -15.74 7.33
C LYS A 189 -11.39 -15.84 5.82
N ALA A 190 -10.63 -14.94 5.20
CA ALA A 190 -10.48 -14.92 3.75
C ALA A 190 -9.48 -16.02 3.32
N PRO A 191 -9.76 -16.76 2.23
CA PRO A 191 -8.90 -17.84 1.79
C PRO A 191 -7.53 -17.30 1.35
N PHE A 192 -6.47 -18.00 1.73
CA PHE A 192 -5.08 -17.55 1.56
C PHE A 192 -4.76 -17.04 0.14
N ARG A 193 -5.25 -17.74 -0.90
CA ARG A 193 -5.02 -17.34 -2.30
C ARG A 193 -5.65 -15.98 -2.60
N GLN A 194 -6.90 -15.74 -2.21
CA GLN A 194 -7.59 -14.48 -2.49
C GLN A 194 -6.93 -13.32 -1.74
N SER A 195 -6.66 -13.48 -0.44
CA SER A 195 -6.01 -12.44 0.36
C SER A 195 -4.60 -12.12 -0.15
N ARG A 196 -3.85 -13.12 -0.63
CA ARG A 196 -2.55 -12.90 -1.26
C ARG A 196 -2.68 -12.13 -2.58
N THR A 197 -3.63 -12.48 -3.44
CA THR A 197 -3.87 -11.76 -4.69
C THR A 197 -4.28 -10.31 -4.44
N VAL A 198 -5.18 -10.06 -3.49
CA VAL A 198 -5.59 -8.69 -3.14
C VAL A 198 -4.43 -7.92 -2.51
N CYS A 199 -3.58 -8.54 -1.70
CA CYS A 199 -2.36 -7.92 -1.18
C CYS A 199 -1.39 -7.50 -2.30
N MET A 200 -1.19 -8.37 -3.30
CA MET A 200 -0.38 -8.03 -4.49
C MET A 200 -1.01 -6.90 -5.30
N ALA A 201 -2.33 -6.92 -5.51
CA ALA A 201 -3.04 -5.86 -6.23
C ALA A 201 -2.95 -4.51 -5.50
N LEU A 202 -3.13 -4.50 -4.16
CA LEU A 202 -2.95 -3.29 -3.34
C LEU A 202 -1.51 -2.78 -3.38
N SER A 203 -0.53 -3.68 -3.40
CA SER A 203 0.88 -3.32 -3.52
C SER A 203 1.16 -2.64 -4.87
N LEU A 204 0.60 -3.17 -5.95
CA LEU A 204 0.66 -2.57 -7.29
C LEU A 204 -0.08 -1.23 -7.38
N LEU A 205 -1.09 -1.00 -6.55
CA LEU A 205 -1.82 0.27 -6.50
C LEU A 205 -1.05 1.35 -5.73
N VAL A 206 -0.33 0.97 -4.68
CA VAL A 206 0.32 1.93 -3.77
C VAL A 206 1.76 2.22 -4.17
N PHE A 207 2.60 1.20 -4.36
CA PHE A 207 4.05 1.39 -4.50
C PHE A 207 4.51 2.23 -5.70
N PRO A 208 3.91 2.13 -6.90
CA PRO A 208 4.31 2.97 -8.03
C PRO A 208 4.12 4.47 -7.78
N PHE A 209 3.12 4.82 -6.96
CA PHE A 209 2.74 6.21 -6.74
C PHE A 209 3.41 6.82 -5.51
N ILE A 210 4.15 6.04 -4.71
CA ILE A 210 4.85 6.57 -3.53
C ILE A 210 5.82 7.72 -3.90
N PRO A 211 6.69 7.60 -4.93
CA PRO A 211 7.59 8.68 -5.29
C PRO A 211 6.85 9.96 -5.73
N ALA A 212 5.70 9.80 -6.40
CA ALA A 212 4.88 10.90 -6.91
C ALA A 212 3.89 11.48 -5.89
N SER A 213 3.75 10.86 -4.71
CA SER A 213 2.70 11.20 -3.72
C SER A 213 2.97 12.49 -2.93
N ASN A 214 4.13 13.12 -3.12
CA ASN A 214 4.61 14.27 -2.32
C ASN A 214 4.61 14.00 -0.79
N LEU A 215 4.69 12.73 -0.38
CA LEU A 215 4.76 12.37 1.05
C LEU A 215 6.14 12.68 1.66
N PHE A 216 7.20 12.57 0.85
CA PHE A 216 8.58 12.76 1.28
C PHE A 216 9.20 14.08 0.82
N PHE A 217 8.48 14.83 -0.01
CA PHE A 217 8.97 16.07 -0.63
C PHE A 217 7.86 17.13 -0.48
N PRO A 218 7.99 18.07 0.48
CA PRO A 218 6.99 19.10 0.76
C PRO A 218 6.93 20.23 -0.28
#